data_AF-A0AAV6WZW6-F1
#
_entry.id   AF-A0AAV6WZW6-F1
#
_cell.length_a   1.000
_cell.length_b   1.000
_cell.length_c   1.000
_cell.angle_alpha   90.00
_cell.angle_beta   90.00
_cell.angle_gamma   90.00
#
_symmetry.space_group_name_H-M   'P 1'
#
loop_
_entity.id
_entity.type
_entity.pdbx_description
1 polymer ?
#
loop_
_entity_poly.entity_id
_entity_poly.type
_entity_poly.pdbx_seq_one_letter_code
_entity_poly.pdbx_strand_id
1 'polypeptide(L)'
;MSSTMRVLAMVVVAVVSLASLAYADEGTATYYTPPYVPSSCNGYENDGTMIAAASDAIWGHGAACGRTYKVTCTGATNQGVLHPCTGQNVVVRIVDYCPPGCRGTIDLSQEAFSVIANTDAGKIKIEYNQSWRNLSDESASVIPSKLLRKLAPVSSIAQQPWCSFYP
;
A
#
# COMPACT_ATOMS: atom_id res chain seq x y z
N MET A 1 36.82 25.03 12.64
CA MET A 1 35.80 24.00 13.01
C MET A 1 36.52 22.83 13.66
N SER A 2 36.28 22.59 14.96
CA SER A 2 36.92 21.51 15.73
C SER A 2 36.74 20.15 15.06
N SER A 3 37.77 19.28 15.09
CA SER A 3 37.71 17.91 14.57
C SER A 3 36.55 17.11 15.16
N THR A 4 36.18 17.39 16.42
CA THR A 4 35.00 16.79 17.08
C THR A 4 33.69 17.15 16.36
N MET A 5 33.58 18.36 15.83
CA MET A 5 32.38 18.84 15.12
C MET A 5 32.21 18.19 13.74
N ARG A 6 33.33 17.85 13.07
CA ARG A 6 33.31 17.11 11.79
C ARG A 6 32.90 15.65 11.98
N VAL A 7 33.39 15.01 13.04
CA VAL A 7 33.02 13.63 13.38
C VAL A 7 31.54 13.55 13.73
N LEU A 8 31.03 14.47 14.56
CA LEU A 8 29.61 14.54 14.90
C LEU A 8 28.73 14.74 13.66
N ALA A 9 29.13 15.62 12.73
CA ALA A 9 28.39 15.83 11.48
C ALA A 9 28.33 14.55 10.62
N MET A 10 29.44 13.81 10.49
CA MET A 10 29.49 12.55 9.73
C MET A 10 28.59 11.47 10.35
N VAL A 11 28.57 11.39 11.69
CA VAL A 11 27.70 10.44 12.42
C VAL A 11 26.23 10.78 12.21
N VAL A 12 25.84 12.06 12.30
CA VAL A 12 24.46 12.49 12.07
C VAL A 12 24.01 12.18 10.63
N VAL A 13 24.84 12.47 9.62
CA VAL A 13 24.54 12.16 8.21
C VAL A 13 24.38 10.66 7.98
N ALA A 14 25.25 9.84 8.57
CA ALA A 14 25.17 8.37 8.47
C ALA A 14 23.88 7.83 9.11
N VAL A 15 23.47 8.35 10.27
CA VAL A 15 22.23 7.96 10.96
C VAL A 15 20.99 8.36 10.15
N VAL A 16 20.97 9.55 9.54
CA VAL A 16 19.85 10.00 8.69
C VAL A 16 19.74 9.18 7.42
N SER A 17 20.86 8.73 6.84
CA SER A 17 20.87 7.96 5.59
C SER A 17 20.33 6.53 5.68
N LEU A 18 20.15 5.99 6.90
CA LEU A 18 19.69 4.62 7.14
C LEU A 18 18.18 4.52 7.42
N ALA A 19 17.48 5.64 7.54
CA ALA A 19 16.05 5.65 7.84
C ALA A 19 15.21 5.58 6.56
N SER A 20 15.01 4.38 6.02
CA SER A 20 13.97 4.15 5.00
C SER A 20 12.60 4.10 5.67
N LEU A 21 11.88 5.22 5.66
CA LEU A 21 10.48 5.26 6.10
C LEU A 21 9.58 4.83 4.94
N ALA A 22 8.99 3.63 5.04
CA ALA A 22 7.88 3.26 4.19
C ALA A 22 6.61 3.92 4.76
N TYR A 23 6.09 4.93 4.07
CA TYR A 23 4.80 5.53 4.41
C TYR A 23 3.68 4.71 3.78
N ALA A 24 2.82 4.12 4.62
CA ALA A 24 1.52 3.61 4.22
C ALA A 24 0.47 4.68 4.57
N ASP A 25 -0.50 4.89 3.69
CA ASP A 25 -1.60 5.80 3.96
C ASP A 25 -2.59 5.12 4.91
N GLU A 26 -3.13 5.89 5.84
CA GLU A 26 -4.16 5.41 6.75
C GLU A 26 -5.55 5.76 6.24
N GLY A 27 -6.52 4.91 6.56
CA GLY A 27 -7.91 5.14 6.20
C GLY A 27 -8.86 4.19 6.89
N THR A 28 -10.04 4.07 6.32
CA THR A 28 -11.02 3.07 6.78
C THR A 28 -11.49 2.22 5.62
N ALA A 29 -11.80 0.96 5.90
CA ALA A 29 -12.44 0.08 4.94
C ALA A 29 -13.82 -0.34 5.41
N THR A 30 -14.72 -0.43 4.45
CA THR A 30 -16.02 -1.11 4.55
C THR A 30 -16.08 -2.19 3.48
N TYR A 31 -17.23 -2.85 3.33
CA TYR A 31 -17.45 -3.73 2.19
C TYR A 31 -18.85 -3.63 1.61
N TYR A 32 -18.95 -4.00 0.33
CA TYR A 32 -20.20 -4.18 -0.40
C TYR A 32 -20.33 -5.61 -0.91
N THR A 33 -21.56 -6.03 -1.19
CA THR A 33 -21.90 -7.39 -1.62
C THR A 33 -22.29 -7.43 -3.09
N PRO A 34 -22.25 -8.61 -3.75
CA PRO A 34 -22.70 -8.74 -5.13
C PRO A 34 -24.16 -8.27 -5.33
N PRO A 35 -24.54 -7.84 -6.55
CA PRO A 35 -23.70 -7.84 -7.76
C PRO A 35 -22.66 -6.72 -7.78
N TYR A 36 -21.45 -7.03 -8.27
CA TYR A 36 -20.34 -6.07 -8.42
C TYR A 36 -20.35 -5.31 -9.75
N VAL A 37 -21.42 -5.48 -10.53
CA VAL A 37 -21.64 -4.83 -11.82
C VAL A 37 -23.01 -4.13 -11.80
N PRO A 38 -23.16 -2.99 -12.51
CA PRO A 38 -22.11 -2.30 -13.25
C PRO A 38 -21.14 -1.55 -12.33
N SER A 39 -19.87 -1.50 -12.73
CA SER A 39 -18.83 -0.73 -12.05
C SER A 39 -18.56 0.59 -12.79
N SER A 40 -18.12 1.61 -12.07
CA SER A 40 -17.83 2.92 -12.66
C SER A 40 -16.63 2.91 -13.61
N CYS A 41 -15.69 1.97 -13.46
CA CYS A 41 -14.53 1.87 -14.35
C CYS A 41 -14.83 1.06 -15.63
N ASN A 42 -15.52 -0.08 -15.52
CA ASN A 42 -15.62 -1.07 -16.61
C ASN A 42 -17.06 -1.44 -17.00
N GLY A 43 -18.08 -0.80 -16.40
CA GLY A 43 -19.47 -1.09 -16.71
C GLY A 43 -19.85 -2.51 -16.31
N TYR A 44 -20.38 -3.31 -17.24
CA TYR A 44 -20.89 -4.66 -16.97
C TYR A 44 -19.82 -5.76 -17.03
N GLU A 45 -18.53 -5.41 -17.12
CA GLU A 45 -17.45 -6.39 -17.09
C GLU A 45 -17.33 -7.05 -15.70
N ASN A 46 -17.16 -8.37 -15.68
CA ASN A 46 -16.92 -9.10 -14.43
C ASN A 46 -15.43 -9.04 -14.07
N ASP A 47 -15.10 -8.12 -13.17
CA ASP A 47 -13.74 -7.89 -12.68
C ASP A 47 -13.25 -8.88 -11.60
N GLY A 48 -14.10 -9.86 -11.24
CA GLY A 48 -13.84 -10.83 -10.18
C GLY A 48 -14.20 -10.30 -8.79
N THR A 49 -13.60 -10.90 -7.75
CA THR A 49 -13.94 -10.61 -6.35
C THR A 49 -12.81 -9.94 -5.57
N MET A 50 -11.57 -9.87 -6.08
CA MET A 50 -10.48 -9.13 -5.42
C MET A 50 -10.45 -7.68 -5.90
N ILE A 51 -11.55 -6.98 -5.63
CA ILE A 51 -11.87 -5.66 -6.15
C ILE A 51 -12.29 -4.70 -5.03
N ALA A 52 -12.30 -3.41 -5.34
CA ALA A 52 -12.78 -2.38 -4.43
C ALA A 52 -13.33 -1.15 -5.17
N ALA A 53 -14.17 -0.39 -4.48
CA ALA A 53 -14.61 0.93 -4.85
C ALA A 53 -13.78 2.01 -4.13
N ALA A 54 -13.40 3.04 -4.86
CA ALA A 54 -12.57 4.13 -4.36
C ALA A 54 -13.43 5.33 -3.94
N SER A 55 -13.25 5.83 -2.71
CA SER A 55 -13.86 7.10 -2.29
C SER A 55 -13.17 8.30 -2.94
N ASP A 56 -13.75 9.50 -2.80
CA ASP A 56 -13.15 10.77 -3.27
C ASP A 56 -11.68 10.96 -2.85
N ALA A 57 -11.29 10.41 -1.69
CA ALA A 57 -9.92 10.50 -1.19
C ALA A 57 -8.89 9.90 -2.14
N ILE A 58 -9.27 8.87 -2.92
CA ILE A 58 -8.38 8.17 -3.85
C ILE A 58 -8.88 8.11 -5.29
N TRP A 59 -10.18 8.37 -5.55
CA TRP A 59 -10.82 8.21 -6.86
C TRP A 59 -10.16 9.03 -7.97
N GLY A 60 -9.86 10.31 -7.69
CA GLY A 60 -9.18 11.20 -8.62
C GLY A 60 -9.88 11.33 -9.98
N HIS A 61 -11.20 11.46 -9.99
CA HIS A 61 -12.03 11.52 -11.22
C HIS A 61 -11.81 10.32 -12.16
N GLY A 62 -11.67 9.12 -11.60
CA GLY A 62 -11.46 7.88 -12.36
C GLY A 62 -9.98 7.54 -12.61
N ALA A 63 -9.04 8.42 -12.24
CA ALA A 63 -7.61 8.13 -12.34
C ALA A 63 -7.18 6.92 -11.48
N ALA A 64 -7.99 6.54 -10.50
CA ALA A 64 -7.80 5.35 -9.68
C ALA A 64 -8.13 4.03 -10.39
N CYS A 65 -8.93 4.05 -11.46
CA CYS A 65 -9.37 2.84 -12.16
C CYS A 65 -8.18 1.97 -12.57
N GLY A 66 -8.27 0.68 -12.27
CA GLY A 66 -7.24 -0.32 -12.58
C GLY A 66 -6.03 -0.30 -11.64
N ARG A 67 -5.87 0.71 -10.76
CA ARG A 67 -4.81 0.69 -9.75
C ARG A 67 -5.05 -0.41 -8.74
N THR A 68 -3.98 -1.04 -8.30
CA THR A 68 -3.99 -2.06 -7.26
C THR A 68 -3.48 -1.52 -5.94
N TYR A 69 -4.15 -1.86 -4.85
CA TYR A 69 -3.76 -1.48 -3.49
C TYR A 69 -3.57 -2.71 -2.63
N LYS A 70 -2.48 -2.73 -1.86
CA LYS A 70 -2.35 -3.65 -0.73
C LYS A 70 -3.02 -3.00 0.46
N VAL A 71 -3.96 -3.70 1.09
CA VAL A 71 -4.76 -3.21 2.21
C VAL A 71 -4.56 -4.14 3.40
N THR A 72 -4.32 -3.54 4.57
CA THR A 72 -4.09 -4.25 5.83
C THR A 72 -4.99 -3.67 6.91
N CYS A 73 -5.67 -4.53 7.67
CA CYS A 73 -6.46 -4.10 8.84
C CYS A 73 -5.54 -3.71 10.00
N THR A 74 -5.79 -2.54 10.59
CA THR A 74 -5.02 -2.03 11.75
C THR A 74 -5.84 -1.93 13.02
N GLY A 75 -7.17 -2.03 12.95
CA GLY A 75 -7.99 -2.15 14.15
C GLY A 75 -9.47 -1.88 13.96
N ALA A 76 -10.17 -1.84 15.11
CA ALA A 76 -11.60 -1.59 15.18
C ALA A 76 -11.97 -0.12 14.99
N THR A 77 -13.20 0.10 14.52
CA THR A 77 -13.87 1.41 14.54
C THR A 77 -15.07 1.47 15.48
N ASN A 78 -15.52 0.32 16.00
CA ASN A 78 -16.67 0.22 16.89
C ASN A 78 -16.36 -0.66 18.12
N GLN A 79 -17.27 -0.64 19.09
CA GLN A 79 -17.15 -1.38 20.35
C GLN A 79 -17.74 -2.81 20.29
N GLY A 80 -18.44 -3.17 19.22
CA GLY A 80 -19.08 -4.48 19.07
C GLY A 80 -18.08 -5.58 18.70
N VAL A 81 -17.09 -5.26 17.87
CA VAL A 81 -16.02 -6.18 17.46
C VAL A 81 -14.66 -5.58 17.82
N LEU A 82 -14.13 -5.96 18.99
CA LEU A 82 -12.91 -5.36 19.54
C LEU A 82 -11.63 -5.75 18.78
N HIS A 83 -11.59 -6.93 18.19
CA HIS A 83 -10.44 -7.46 17.45
C HIS A 83 -10.87 -7.94 16.06
N PRO A 84 -11.15 -7.02 15.13
CA PRO A 84 -11.71 -7.39 13.83
C PRO A 84 -10.66 -7.95 12.88
N CYS A 85 -9.37 -7.62 13.04
CA CYS A 85 -8.33 -7.96 12.09
C CYS A 85 -7.93 -9.44 12.13
N THR A 86 -7.74 -10.06 10.98
CA THR A 86 -7.24 -11.45 10.85
C THR A 86 -5.72 -11.56 10.94
N GLY A 87 -5.00 -10.43 10.79
CA GLY A 87 -3.55 -10.37 10.65
C GLY A 87 -3.04 -10.58 9.22
N GLN A 88 -3.94 -10.74 8.25
CA GLN A 88 -3.60 -10.85 6.83
C GLN A 88 -3.68 -9.50 6.12
N ASN A 89 -3.21 -9.46 4.88
CA ASN A 89 -3.39 -8.35 3.95
C ASN A 89 -3.99 -8.88 2.65
N VAL A 90 -4.67 -8.01 1.93
CA VAL A 90 -5.28 -8.32 0.63
C VAL A 90 -4.80 -7.33 -0.42
N VAL A 91 -4.63 -7.79 -1.66
CA VAL A 91 -4.38 -6.91 -2.81
C VAL A 91 -5.66 -6.84 -3.63
N VAL A 92 -6.17 -5.63 -3.83
CA VAL A 92 -7.42 -5.39 -4.57
C VAL A 92 -7.20 -4.42 -5.72
N ARG A 93 -7.98 -4.57 -6.79
CA ARG A 93 -8.03 -3.62 -7.90
C ARG A 93 -9.20 -2.66 -7.74
N ILE A 94 -8.96 -1.37 -7.96
CA ILE A 94 -10.04 -0.38 -8.01
C ILE A 94 -10.80 -0.53 -9.33
N VAL A 95 -12.09 -0.82 -9.22
CA VAL A 95 -12.98 -0.99 -10.37
C VAL A 95 -14.23 -0.13 -10.30
N ASP A 96 -14.50 0.47 -9.15
CA ASP A 96 -15.71 1.27 -8.95
C ASP A 96 -15.43 2.55 -8.15
N TYR A 97 -16.41 3.44 -8.16
CA TYR A 97 -16.42 4.68 -7.44
C TYR A 97 -17.39 4.60 -6.26
N CYS A 98 -16.92 5.02 -5.10
CA CYS A 98 -17.72 5.13 -3.89
C CYS A 98 -18.03 6.61 -3.63
N PRO A 99 -19.23 7.12 -3.97
CA PRO A 99 -19.56 8.53 -3.81
C PRO A 99 -19.64 8.97 -2.34
N PRO A 100 -19.72 10.28 -2.06
CA PRO A 100 -19.98 10.80 -0.72
C PRO A 100 -21.16 10.08 -0.06
N GLY A 101 -20.89 9.44 1.08
CA GLY A 101 -21.86 8.57 1.77
C GLY A 101 -21.44 7.11 1.83
N CYS A 102 -20.50 6.69 0.99
CA CYS A 102 -19.75 5.46 1.21
C CYS A 102 -18.96 5.55 2.50
N ARG A 103 -19.07 4.51 3.33
CA ARG A 103 -18.66 4.56 4.74
C ARG A 103 -17.17 4.28 4.96
N GLY A 104 -16.34 4.29 3.91
CA GLY A 104 -14.89 3.99 3.97
C GLY A 104 -14.07 4.78 2.95
N THR A 105 -12.75 4.82 3.17
CA THR A 105 -11.75 5.31 2.22
C THR A 105 -11.66 4.38 1.00
N ILE A 106 -11.66 3.08 1.27
CA ILE A 106 -11.73 1.98 0.30
C ILE A 106 -12.91 1.10 0.69
N ASP A 107 -13.86 0.89 -0.22
CA ASP A 107 -14.96 -0.04 0.01
C ASP A 107 -14.60 -1.35 -0.70
N LEU A 108 -14.32 -2.41 0.05
CA LEU A 108 -13.85 -3.68 -0.48
C LEU A 108 -15.03 -4.52 -0.97
N SER A 109 -14.80 -5.46 -1.87
CA SER A 109 -15.74 -6.59 -1.99
C SER A 109 -15.83 -7.35 -0.67
N GLN A 110 -16.94 -8.04 -0.44
CA GLN A 110 -17.12 -8.87 0.76
C GLN A 110 -16.00 -9.93 0.88
N GLU A 111 -15.61 -10.55 -0.24
CA GLU A 111 -14.54 -11.55 -0.26
C GLU A 111 -13.20 -10.93 0.16
N ALA A 112 -12.83 -9.78 -0.39
CA ALA A 112 -11.57 -9.12 -0.04
C ALA A 112 -11.56 -8.62 1.41
N PHE A 113 -12.69 -8.11 1.92
CA PHE A 113 -12.81 -7.71 3.32
C PHE A 113 -12.62 -8.88 4.26
N SER A 114 -13.26 -10.02 3.97
CA SER A 114 -13.20 -11.23 4.80
C SER A 114 -11.78 -11.79 4.95
N VAL A 115 -10.89 -11.50 4.01
CA VAL A 115 -9.47 -11.86 4.11
C VAL A 115 -8.79 -11.11 5.26
N ILE A 116 -9.10 -9.82 5.44
CA ILE A 116 -8.37 -8.96 6.39
C ILE A 116 -9.12 -8.70 7.69
N ALA A 117 -10.44 -8.89 7.72
CA ALA A 117 -11.23 -8.68 8.93
C ALA A 117 -12.54 -9.46 9.01
N ASN A 118 -13.04 -9.62 10.24
CA ASN A 118 -14.38 -10.12 10.53
C ASN A 118 -15.43 -9.16 9.96
N THR A 119 -16.29 -9.68 9.08
CA THR A 119 -17.38 -8.93 8.42
C THR A 119 -18.37 -8.31 9.40
N ASP A 120 -18.58 -8.90 10.59
CA ASP A 120 -19.46 -8.34 11.62
C ASP A 120 -19.01 -6.96 12.12
N ALA A 121 -17.72 -6.63 11.93
CA ALA A 121 -17.22 -5.30 12.26
C ALA A 121 -17.84 -4.22 11.36
N GLY A 122 -18.18 -4.55 10.11
CA GLY A 122 -18.74 -3.65 9.09
C GLY A 122 -17.82 -2.53 8.61
N LYS A 123 -16.98 -1.98 9.49
CA LYS A 123 -15.99 -0.94 9.23
C LYS A 123 -14.75 -1.15 10.09
N ILE A 124 -13.57 -1.06 9.48
CA ILE A 124 -12.28 -1.22 10.14
C ILE A 124 -11.34 -0.05 9.81
N LYS A 125 -10.33 0.15 10.66
CA LYS A 125 -9.17 0.98 10.33
C LYS A 125 -8.23 0.17 9.44
N ILE A 126 -7.66 0.82 8.44
CA ILE A 126 -6.73 0.19 7.52
C ILE A 126 -5.50 1.06 7.30
N GLU A 127 -4.41 0.39 6.94
CA GLU A 127 -3.31 0.96 6.20
C GLU A 127 -3.37 0.44 4.76
N TYR A 128 -3.06 1.29 3.80
CA TYR A 128 -3.02 0.92 2.39
C TYR A 128 -1.89 1.61 1.65
N ASN A 129 -1.39 0.93 0.63
CA ASN A 129 -0.41 1.49 -0.29
C ASN A 129 -0.67 0.96 -1.69
N GLN A 130 -0.40 1.79 -2.70
CA GLN A 130 -0.46 1.33 -4.08
C GLN A 130 0.55 0.19 -4.26
N SER A 131 0.05 -0.97 -4.69
CA SER A 131 0.84 -2.18 -4.91
C SER A 131 1.18 -2.26 -6.39
N TRP A 132 2.46 -2.14 -6.74
CA TRP A 132 2.96 -2.26 -8.12
C TRP A 132 3.27 -3.72 -8.52
N ARG A 133 2.82 -4.70 -7.72
CA ARG A 133 3.24 -6.11 -7.81
C ARG A 133 2.65 -6.92 -8.96
N ASN A 134 2.46 -6.31 -10.13
CA ASN A 134 2.22 -7.04 -11.38
C ASN A 134 3.10 -6.59 -12.56
N LEU A 135 4.18 -5.80 -12.33
CA LEU A 135 5.15 -5.52 -13.41
C LEU A 135 6.65 -5.71 -13.09
N SER A 136 7.10 -5.93 -11.84
CA SER A 136 8.55 -6.23 -11.61
C SER A 136 8.95 -6.83 -10.25
N ASP A 137 8.01 -7.20 -9.38
CA ASP A 137 8.29 -7.34 -7.94
C ASP A 137 8.50 -8.79 -7.43
N GLU A 138 9.14 -9.64 -8.24
CA GLU A 138 9.82 -10.85 -7.74
C GLU A 138 11.19 -10.49 -7.08
N SER A 139 11.68 -9.24 -7.22
CA SER A 139 13.05 -8.89 -6.81
C SER A 139 13.20 -8.07 -5.53
N ALA A 140 12.12 -7.64 -4.85
CA ALA A 140 12.22 -6.72 -3.71
C ALA A 140 12.00 -7.32 -2.31
N SER A 141 11.77 -8.62 -2.10
CA SER A 141 11.50 -9.13 -0.73
C SER A 141 12.05 -10.50 -0.34
N VAL A 142 12.99 -11.09 -1.08
CA VAL A 142 13.70 -12.30 -0.62
C VAL A 142 15.21 -12.10 -0.69
N ILE A 143 15.75 -11.27 0.20
CA ILE A 143 17.12 -11.47 0.68
C ILE A 143 17.04 -11.95 2.13
N PRO A 144 17.22 -13.25 2.41
CA PRO A 144 17.45 -13.71 3.77
C PRO A 144 18.77 -13.11 4.28
N SER A 145 18.71 -12.49 5.45
CA SER A 145 19.78 -11.78 6.18
C SER A 145 21.00 -12.63 6.59
N LYS A 146 21.22 -13.79 5.98
CA LYS A 146 22.32 -14.72 6.29
C LYS A 146 23.39 -14.87 5.20
N LEU A 147 23.33 -14.10 4.11
CA LEU A 147 24.31 -14.20 3.02
C LEU A 147 25.08 -12.89 2.72
N LEU A 148 25.37 -12.08 3.75
CA LEU A 148 26.25 -10.91 3.65
C LEU A 148 27.55 -11.13 4.45
N ARG A 149 28.18 -12.30 4.32
CA ARG A 149 29.59 -12.49 4.69
C ARG A 149 30.25 -13.39 3.65
N LYS A 150 31.38 -12.91 3.10
CA LYS A 150 32.11 -13.42 1.91
C LYS A 150 31.43 -12.90 0.64
N LEU A 151 31.94 -11.93 -0.12
CA LEU A 151 33.31 -11.45 -0.32
C LEU A 151 33.22 -9.97 -0.75
N ALA A 152 33.91 -9.08 -0.04
CA ALA A 152 34.67 -8.02 -0.73
C ALA A 152 36.07 -8.62 -0.98
N PRO A 153 36.89 -8.15 -1.95
CA PRO A 153 36.88 -6.84 -2.63
C PRO A 153 36.85 -6.99 -4.17
N VAL A 154 36.75 -5.95 -5.00
CA VAL A 154 37.84 -5.06 -5.46
C VAL A 154 37.23 -3.98 -6.39
N SER A 155 37.76 -2.77 -6.25
CA SER A 155 37.64 -1.54 -7.06
C SER A 155 37.15 -1.59 -8.52
N SER A 156 36.27 -0.65 -8.89
CA SER A 156 36.49 0.39 -9.92
C SER A 156 35.24 1.29 -10.03
N ILE A 157 35.33 2.59 -9.72
CA ILE A 157 35.31 3.71 -10.68
C ILE A 157 34.14 3.65 -11.69
N ALA A 158 33.10 4.47 -11.49
CA ALA A 158 32.66 5.53 -12.43
C ALA A 158 31.19 5.96 -12.20
N GLN A 159 31.03 7.27 -11.97
CA GLN A 159 29.99 8.19 -12.47
C GLN A 159 28.49 7.87 -12.30
N GLN A 160 27.82 8.69 -11.47
CA GLN A 160 26.59 9.39 -11.90
C GLN A 160 26.99 10.47 -12.94
N PRO A 161 26.14 10.87 -13.92
CA PRO A 161 25.06 11.83 -13.64
C PRO A 161 23.78 11.76 -14.53
N TRP A 162 22.65 12.15 -13.93
CA TRP A 162 21.54 12.99 -14.45
C TRP A 162 21.09 12.90 -15.93
N CYS A 163 19.77 12.74 -16.14
CA CYS A 163 18.95 13.43 -17.17
C CYS A 163 17.48 13.42 -16.67
N SER A 164 16.87 14.53 -16.21
CA SER A 164 16.23 15.62 -16.98
C SER A 164 15.04 15.20 -17.86
N PHE A 165 13.84 15.63 -17.44
CA PHE A 165 12.85 16.45 -18.15
C PHE A 165 12.50 16.21 -19.65
N TYR A 166 11.18 16.34 -19.91
CA TYR A 166 10.42 16.54 -21.17
C TYR A 166 9.84 15.29 -21.88
N PRO A 167 8.69 15.40 -22.61
CA PRO A 167 8.04 16.63 -23.06
C PRO A 167 6.72 17.08 -22.42
#